data_AF-A0A931F3U4-F1
#
_entry.id   AF-A0A931F3U4-F1
#
_cell.length_a   1.000
_cell.length_b   1.000
_cell.length_c   1.000
_cell.angle_alpha   90.00
_cell.angle_beta   90.00
_cell.angle_gamma   90.00
#
_symmetry.space_group_name_H-M   'P 1'
#
loop_
_entity.id
_entity.type
_entity.pdbx_description
1 polymer ?
#
loop_
_entity_poly.entity_id
_entity_poly.type
_entity_poly.pdbx_seq_one_letter_code
_entity_poly.pdbx_strand_id
1 'polypeptide(L)'
;MDTGLGTDGRAVGASRRERSLHAIAYVLAQALPLLPGSEAPSFRADAQRLLKREDFCRVDVLYGYGRDAICAFVSAVPGQLDRPPAACCRQFRARDEDKRAEGCPASRVMACEAGLWQVPSWDLVRARWAARLGPPASAASPRVQECDRRSLARFLVGLVAGMPSGAHSLAVLRGAQAGFSRHGLHLLLPGRPERWSGPGFTDPPFTSAVAEQIRSRVVDPVHAGALAALLVTGMPPALLGLTRLSNLAPDAATLSSYLPFRIDYSVPAWGRDLLAAARVSAAGQHPGDGALLSRGIGRAGQILADTAQHCELRLEPAMLAPGRESWHVQARCRAGEPPQA
;
A
#
# COMPACT_ATOMS: atom_id res chain seq x y z
N MET A 1 61.89 -13.43 -14.45
CA MET A 1 60.74 -13.56 -15.37
C MET A 1 59.64 -14.20 -14.54
N ASP A 2 58.87 -13.44 -13.76
CA ASP A 2 57.79 -12.52 -14.22
C ASP A 2 56.97 -13.20 -15.33
N THR A 3 55.67 -13.45 -15.25
CA THR A 3 54.53 -12.88 -14.50
C THR A 3 53.43 -13.97 -14.50
N GLY A 4 52.59 -14.17 -13.48
CA GLY A 4 51.48 -13.30 -13.12
C GLY A 4 50.16 -13.84 -13.69
N LEU A 5 49.26 -14.31 -12.82
CA LEU A 5 47.81 -14.05 -12.85
C LEU A 5 47.15 -14.79 -11.68
N GLY A 6 47.08 -14.06 -10.56
CA GLY A 6 46.21 -14.41 -9.47
C GLY A 6 44.75 -14.31 -9.93
N THR A 7 43.98 -15.36 -9.66
CA THR A 7 42.53 -15.24 -9.60
C THR A 7 42.18 -14.63 -8.24
N ASP A 8 42.22 -13.30 -8.23
CA ASP A 8 41.78 -12.46 -7.13
C ASP A 8 40.35 -12.81 -6.72
N GLY A 9 40.18 -12.99 -5.41
CA GLY A 9 38.92 -12.91 -4.72
C GLY A 9 38.10 -11.68 -5.13
N ARG A 10 36.96 -11.92 -5.77
CA ARG A 10 35.87 -10.94 -5.89
C ARG A 10 34.51 -11.63 -5.79
N ALA A 11 34.32 -12.32 -4.67
CA ALA A 11 33.00 -12.67 -4.15
C ALA A 11 32.87 -12.14 -2.71
N VAL A 12 33.21 -10.86 -2.50
CA VAL A 12 33.05 -10.20 -1.20
C VAL A 12 32.15 -8.99 -1.37
N GLY A 13 30.95 -9.10 -0.80
CA GLY A 13 30.18 -7.95 -0.35
C GLY A 13 28.92 -7.64 -1.14
N ALA A 14 27.93 -8.53 -1.12
CA ALA A 14 26.55 -8.07 -1.31
C ALA A 14 26.30 -6.92 -0.30
N SER A 15 25.86 -5.77 -0.81
CA SER A 15 25.65 -4.59 0.02
C SER A 15 24.71 -4.95 1.19
N ARG A 16 24.84 -4.31 2.36
CA ARG A 16 23.95 -4.56 3.51
C ARG A 16 22.47 -4.51 3.09
N ARG A 17 22.17 -3.63 2.13
CA ARG A 17 20.84 -3.47 1.52
C ARG A 17 20.40 -4.69 0.71
N GLU A 18 21.26 -5.25 -0.15
CA GLU A 18 20.95 -6.48 -0.90
C GLU A 18 20.67 -7.66 0.01
N ARG A 19 21.48 -7.83 1.08
CA ARG A 19 21.25 -8.89 2.07
C ARG A 19 19.91 -8.74 2.79
N SER A 20 19.55 -7.51 3.19
CA SER A 20 18.23 -7.25 3.79
C SER A 20 17.08 -7.51 2.83
N LEU A 21 17.19 -7.12 1.56
CA LEU A 21 16.16 -7.35 0.56
C LEU A 21 15.98 -8.85 0.25
N HIS A 22 17.08 -9.59 0.17
CA HIS A 22 17.03 -11.04 -0.02
C HIS A 22 16.36 -11.74 1.16
N ALA A 23 16.68 -11.35 2.40
CA ALA A 23 16.04 -11.89 3.59
C ALA A 23 14.53 -11.61 3.62
N ILE A 24 14.10 -10.40 3.26
CA ILE A 24 12.67 -10.05 3.17
C ILE A 24 11.98 -10.91 2.10
N ALA A 25 12.54 -11.01 0.90
CA ALA A 25 11.97 -11.82 -0.18
C ALA A 25 11.83 -13.30 0.22
N TYR A 26 12.85 -13.86 0.88
CA TYR A 26 12.84 -15.22 1.40
C TYR A 26 11.73 -15.45 2.43
N VAL A 27 11.51 -14.48 3.34
CA VAL A 27 10.45 -14.54 4.35
C VAL A 27 9.06 -14.44 3.70
N LEU A 28 8.87 -13.53 2.75
CA LEU A 28 7.58 -13.35 2.05
C LEU A 28 7.17 -14.59 1.23
N ALA A 29 8.11 -15.45 0.85
CA ALA A 29 7.81 -16.70 0.16
C ALA A 29 7.29 -17.81 1.10
N GLN A 30 7.25 -17.57 2.41
CA GLN A 30 6.93 -18.58 3.41
C GLN A 30 5.68 -18.24 4.20
N ALA A 31 4.93 -19.28 4.58
CA ALA A 31 3.81 -19.11 5.49
C ALA A 31 4.32 -18.67 6.88
N LEU A 32 3.61 -17.73 7.50
CA LEU A 32 3.82 -17.37 8.89
C LEU A 32 2.75 -18.03 9.77
N PRO A 33 3.11 -18.42 11.01
CA PRO A 33 2.12 -18.87 11.97
C PRO A 33 1.21 -17.72 12.41
N LEU A 34 0.17 -18.05 13.17
CA LEU A 34 -0.63 -17.05 13.86
C LEU A 34 0.26 -16.25 14.83
N LEU A 35 0.21 -14.93 14.72
CA LEU A 35 1.02 -14.02 15.52
C LEU A 35 0.25 -13.56 16.76
N PRO A 36 0.93 -13.20 17.87
CA PRO A 36 0.26 -12.67 19.05
C PRO A 36 -0.45 -11.34 18.74
N GLY A 37 -1.65 -11.17 19.30
CA GLY A 37 -2.45 -9.95 19.15
C GLY A 37 -1.97 -8.75 19.98
N SER A 38 -0.94 -8.96 20.80
CA SER A 38 -0.30 -7.96 21.68
C SER A 38 0.11 -6.67 20.96
N GLU A 39 0.07 -5.56 21.69
CA GLU A 39 0.50 -4.24 21.19
C GLU A 39 2.02 -4.15 21.00
N ALA A 40 2.46 -3.15 20.22
CA ALA A 40 3.85 -2.99 19.81
C ALA A 40 4.92 -3.10 20.92
N PRO A 41 4.72 -2.57 22.15
CA PRO A 41 5.72 -2.65 23.21
C PRO A 41 6.03 -4.08 23.65
N SER A 42 5.04 -4.99 23.64
CA SER A 42 5.21 -6.38 24.07
C SER A 42 5.27 -7.36 22.90
N PHE A 43 4.78 -6.98 21.71
CA PHE A 43 4.65 -7.87 20.55
C PHE A 43 5.89 -8.68 20.22
N ARG A 44 7.06 -8.04 20.18
CA ARG A 44 8.31 -8.73 19.83
C ARG A 44 8.71 -9.74 20.92
N ALA A 45 8.53 -9.39 22.19
CA ALA A 45 8.81 -10.29 23.31
C ALA A 45 7.80 -11.45 23.36
N ASP A 46 6.52 -11.17 23.11
CA ASP A 46 5.46 -12.17 23.02
C ASP A 46 5.73 -13.15 21.87
N ALA A 47 6.10 -12.64 20.68
CA ALA A 47 6.49 -13.46 19.54
C ALA A 47 7.70 -14.34 19.86
N GLN A 48 8.70 -13.80 20.56
CA GLN A 48 9.89 -14.57 20.96
C GLN A 48 9.55 -15.69 21.96
N ARG A 49 8.57 -15.47 22.85
CA ARG A 49 8.14 -16.47 23.84
C ARG A 49 7.26 -17.56 23.25
N LEU A 50 6.40 -17.20 22.30
CA LEU A 50 5.33 -18.08 21.82
C LEU A 50 5.67 -18.82 20.53
N LEU A 51 6.57 -18.28 19.70
CA LEU A 51 6.90 -18.86 18.41
C LEU A 51 8.15 -19.74 18.48
N LYS A 52 8.24 -20.71 17.57
CA LYS A 52 9.49 -21.42 17.31
C LYS A 52 10.54 -20.42 16.85
N ARG A 53 11.81 -20.72 17.13
CA ARG A 53 12.94 -19.83 16.81
C ARG A 53 12.96 -19.38 15.34
N GLU A 54 12.71 -20.30 14.41
CA GLU A 54 12.67 -20.00 12.97
C GLU A 54 11.56 -19.02 12.61
N ASP A 55 10.35 -19.25 13.13
CA ASP A 55 9.20 -18.39 12.91
C ASP A 55 9.41 -17.01 13.53
N PHE A 56 9.97 -16.95 14.73
CA PHE A 56 10.36 -15.69 15.36
C PHE A 56 11.37 -14.93 14.49
N CYS A 57 12.39 -15.59 13.94
CA CYS A 57 13.35 -14.94 13.05
C CYS A 57 12.69 -14.35 11.80
N ARG A 58 11.72 -15.07 11.20
CA ARG A 58 10.94 -14.56 10.06
C ARG A 58 10.14 -13.31 10.45
N VAL A 59 9.46 -13.36 11.60
CA VAL A 59 8.70 -12.22 12.15
C VAL A 59 9.61 -11.04 12.46
N ASP A 60 10.79 -11.27 13.05
CA ASP A 60 11.75 -10.21 13.42
C ASP A 60 12.31 -9.48 12.19
N VAL A 61 12.50 -10.19 11.07
CA VAL A 61 12.88 -9.57 9.79
C VAL A 61 11.79 -8.60 9.31
N LEU A 62 10.52 -9.00 9.33
CA LEU A 62 9.40 -8.14 8.90
C LEU A 62 9.14 -6.99 9.87
N TYR A 63 9.26 -7.26 11.17
CA TYR A 63 9.20 -6.23 12.21
C TYR A 63 10.31 -5.19 12.02
N GLY A 64 11.54 -5.65 11.75
CA GLY A 64 12.67 -4.79 11.40
C GLY A 64 12.40 -3.96 10.15
N TYR A 65 11.87 -4.58 9.09
CA TYR A 65 11.49 -3.91 7.85
C TYR A 65 10.48 -2.77 8.09
N GLY A 66 9.39 -3.03 8.82
CA GLY A 66 8.38 -2.01 9.12
C GLY A 66 8.94 -0.86 9.96
N ARG A 67 9.79 -1.18 10.96
CA ARG A 67 10.46 -0.19 11.79
C ARG A 67 11.38 0.71 10.97
N ASP A 68 12.23 0.12 10.14
CA ASP A 68 13.23 0.84 9.36
C ASP A 68 12.57 1.68 8.25
N ALA A 69 11.46 1.20 7.67
CA ALA A 69 10.64 1.95 6.72
C ALA A 69 10.05 3.23 7.35
N ILE A 70 9.60 3.16 8.61
CA ILE A 70 9.14 4.35 9.34
C ILE A 70 10.28 5.30 9.66
N CYS A 71 11.43 4.79 10.09
CA CYS A 71 12.58 5.65 10.33
C CYS A 71 12.95 6.41 9.05
N ALA A 72 12.98 5.74 7.90
CA ALA A 72 13.19 6.39 6.62
C ALA A 72 12.10 7.41 6.26
N PHE A 73 10.82 7.07 6.48
CA PHE A 73 9.69 7.96 6.23
C PHE A 73 9.77 9.24 7.07
N VAL A 74 10.00 9.13 8.37
CA VAL A 74 10.09 10.28 9.29
C VAL A 74 11.32 11.12 8.98
N SER A 75 12.46 10.50 8.65
CA SER A 75 13.69 11.23 8.28
C SER A 75 13.62 11.91 6.91
N ALA A 76 12.84 11.39 5.96
CA ALA A 76 12.69 11.94 4.60
C ALA A 76 11.71 13.12 4.51
N VAL A 77 11.01 13.46 5.60
CA VAL A 77 10.02 14.55 5.64
C VAL A 77 10.50 15.69 6.53
N PRO A 78 11.55 16.47 6.16
CA PRO A 78 11.86 17.71 6.84
C PRO A 78 10.82 18.79 6.47
N GLY A 79 10.25 19.46 7.47
CA GLY A 79 9.41 20.66 7.28
C GLY A 79 7.96 20.45 6.81
N GLN A 80 7.50 19.21 6.62
CA GLN A 80 6.09 18.92 6.29
C GLN A 80 5.23 18.56 7.52
N LEU A 81 5.87 18.31 8.66
CA LEU A 81 5.24 18.15 9.98
C LEU A 81 5.20 19.48 10.76
N ASP A 82 5.31 20.62 10.08
CA ASP A 82 5.28 21.98 10.65
C ASP A 82 4.15 22.88 10.11
N ARG A 83 3.19 22.33 9.33
CA ARG A 83 2.10 23.15 8.76
C ARG A 83 0.82 23.10 9.61
N PRO A 84 0.35 24.24 10.15
CA PRO A 84 -0.91 24.29 10.88
C PRO A 84 -2.09 23.80 10.01
N PRO A 85 -3.05 23.05 10.59
CA PRO A 85 -4.19 22.45 9.87
C PRO A 85 -5.04 23.44 9.06
N ALA A 86 -4.99 24.72 9.41
CA ALA A 86 -5.78 25.78 8.79
C ALA A 86 -5.29 26.20 7.39
N ALA A 87 -4.11 25.77 6.91
CA ALA A 87 -3.63 26.14 5.58
C ALA A 87 -4.02 25.11 4.48
N CYS A 88 -4.10 23.82 4.82
CA CYS A 88 -4.36 22.75 3.85
C CYS A 88 -5.84 22.75 3.37
N CYS A 89 -6.79 23.01 4.28
CA CYS A 89 -8.21 23.10 3.92
C CYS A 89 -8.55 24.35 3.09
N ARG A 90 -7.85 25.48 3.29
CA ARG A 90 -8.06 26.71 2.50
C ARG A 90 -7.51 26.59 1.08
N GLN A 91 -6.37 25.91 0.91
CA GLN A 91 -5.75 25.74 -0.40
C GLN A 91 -6.49 24.72 -1.29
N PHE A 92 -7.16 23.73 -0.69
CA PHE A 92 -8.07 22.83 -1.42
C PHE A 92 -9.38 23.51 -1.80
N ARG A 93 -9.98 24.33 -0.92
CA ARG A 93 -11.18 25.12 -1.25
C ARG A 93 -10.89 26.14 -2.35
N ALA A 94 -9.78 26.86 -2.25
CA ALA A 94 -9.33 27.81 -3.28
C ALA A 94 -9.06 27.13 -4.63
N ARG A 95 -8.41 25.96 -4.66
CA ARG A 95 -8.18 25.20 -5.91
C ARG A 95 -9.46 24.64 -6.55
N ASP A 96 -10.47 24.30 -5.73
CA ASP A 96 -11.74 23.77 -6.23
C ASP A 96 -12.68 24.91 -6.67
N GLU A 97 -12.54 26.09 -6.06
CA GLU A 97 -13.22 27.34 -6.44
C GLU A 97 -12.59 27.97 -7.69
N ASP A 98 -11.25 28.01 -7.81
CA ASP A 98 -10.52 28.46 -9.00
C ASP A 98 -10.84 27.58 -10.21
N LYS A 99 -10.90 26.26 -10.03
CA LYS A 99 -11.30 25.31 -11.10
C LYS A 99 -12.76 25.43 -11.53
N ARG A 100 -13.63 25.95 -10.66
CA ARG A 100 -15.04 26.26 -10.99
C ARG A 100 -15.17 27.64 -11.64
N ALA A 101 -14.31 28.59 -11.28
CA ALA A 101 -14.29 29.94 -11.81
C ALA A 101 -13.63 30.02 -13.20
N GLU A 102 -12.65 29.15 -13.50
CA GLU A 102 -11.90 29.17 -14.77
C GLU A 102 -12.66 28.61 -15.98
N GLY A 103 -13.87 28.06 -15.82
CA GLY A 103 -14.77 27.71 -16.93
C GLY A 103 -14.15 26.89 -18.07
N CYS A 104 -13.10 26.10 -17.81
CA CYS A 104 -12.30 25.51 -18.88
C CYS A 104 -12.92 24.20 -19.38
N PRO A 105 -13.16 24.03 -20.71
CA PRO A 105 -13.77 22.83 -21.26
C PRO A 105 -12.84 21.62 -21.15
N ALA A 106 -13.42 20.47 -20.81
CA ALA A 106 -12.76 19.18 -20.89
C ALA A 106 -12.44 18.85 -22.35
N SER A 107 -11.20 19.06 -22.80
CA SER A 107 -10.47 18.19 -23.75
C SER A 107 -9.25 18.91 -24.33
N ARG A 108 -8.08 18.30 -24.17
CA ARG A 108 -7.04 18.27 -25.22
C ARG A 108 -6.18 17.02 -25.01
N VAL A 109 -6.61 15.99 -25.72
CA VAL A 109 -5.78 14.89 -26.19
C VAL A 109 -4.75 15.48 -27.16
N MET A 110 -3.47 15.22 -26.94
CA MET A 110 -2.41 14.98 -27.95
C MET A 110 -1.23 14.35 -27.19
N ALA A 111 -1.01 13.05 -27.37
CA ALA A 111 -0.15 12.43 -28.39
C ALA A 111 1.29 12.25 -27.86
N CYS A 112 1.61 11.02 -27.45
CA CYS A 112 2.96 10.46 -27.53
C CYS A 112 2.83 9.05 -28.11
N GLU A 113 3.53 8.84 -29.22
CA GLU A 113 3.53 7.64 -30.04
C GLU A 113 4.03 6.38 -29.32
N ALA A 114 3.65 5.25 -29.91
CA ALA A 114 4.03 3.90 -29.55
C ALA A 114 5.54 3.68 -29.68
N GLY A 115 6.15 3.11 -28.65
CA GLY A 115 7.52 2.59 -28.69
C GLY A 115 7.73 1.57 -27.56
N LEU A 116 7.57 0.29 -27.88
CA LEU A 116 8.15 -0.89 -27.21
C LEU A 116 8.15 -0.85 -25.66
N TRP A 117 7.10 -1.39 -25.03
CA TRP A 117 7.08 -1.69 -23.61
C TRP A 117 8.06 -2.81 -23.27
N GLN A 118 9.31 -2.46 -22.98
CA GLN A 118 10.15 -3.32 -22.17
C GLN A 118 9.66 -3.25 -20.72
N VAL A 119 9.30 -4.41 -20.18
CA VAL A 119 9.03 -4.60 -18.76
C VAL A 119 10.25 -4.10 -17.97
N PRO A 120 10.12 -3.11 -17.06
CA PRO A 120 11.27 -2.67 -16.29
C PRO A 120 11.75 -3.82 -15.42
N SER A 121 13.03 -4.16 -15.51
CA SER A 121 13.65 -5.07 -14.57
C SER A 121 13.49 -4.52 -13.14
N TRP A 122 13.44 -5.42 -12.15
CA TRP A 122 13.33 -5.07 -10.73
C TRP A 122 14.39 -4.07 -10.24
N ASP A 123 15.51 -3.93 -10.96
CA ASP A 123 16.56 -2.95 -10.71
C ASP A 123 16.11 -1.50 -10.94
N LEU A 124 15.29 -1.24 -11.96
CA LEU A 124 14.81 0.12 -12.28
C LEU A 124 13.78 0.61 -11.23
N VAL A 125 12.98 -0.33 -10.71
CA VAL A 125 12.03 -0.08 -9.61
C VAL A 125 12.79 0.25 -8.31
N ARG A 126 13.89 -0.47 -8.04
CA ARG A 126 14.79 -0.20 -6.90
C ARG A 126 15.50 1.16 -7.02
N ALA A 127 15.97 1.53 -8.20
CA ALA A 127 16.66 2.80 -8.45
C ALA A 127 15.74 4.03 -8.27
N ARG A 128 14.50 3.97 -8.77
CA ARG A 128 13.50 5.05 -8.58
C ARG A 128 13.09 5.26 -7.12
N TRP A 129 13.09 4.20 -6.31
CA TRP A 129 12.86 4.31 -4.87
C TRP A 129 14.07 4.87 -4.11
N ALA A 130 15.29 4.51 -4.50
CA ALA A 130 16.52 5.07 -3.92
C ALA A 130 16.67 6.58 -4.22
N ALA A 131 16.30 7.03 -5.41
CA ALA A 131 16.38 8.44 -5.81
C ALA A 131 15.39 9.36 -5.06
N ARG A 132 14.28 8.81 -4.53
CA ARG A 132 13.31 9.55 -3.69
C ARG A 132 13.72 9.66 -2.21
N LEU A 133 14.80 9.00 -1.80
CA LEU A 133 15.29 8.94 -0.42
C LEU A 133 16.61 9.72 -0.21
N GLY A 134 17.02 10.58 -1.15
CA GLY A 134 18.19 11.44 -0.98
C GLY A 134 17.95 12.55 0.07
N PRO A 135 18.94 12.92 0.90
CA PRO A 135 18.73 13.86 2.00
C PRO A 135 18.74 15.32 1.52
N PRO A 136 17.90 16.22 2.05
CA PRO A 136 18.18 17.65 2.01
C PRO A 136 19.05 18.06 3.20
N ALA A 137 19.72 19.20 3.05
CA ALA A 137 20.63 19.77 4.03
C ALA A 137 19.95 20.06 5.37
N SER A 138 20.70 19.84 6.45
CA SER A 138 20.31 20.02 7.85
C SER A 138 19.90 21.46 8.15
N ALA A 139 18.74 21.64 8.78
CA ALA A 139 18.39 22.81 9.55
C ALA A 139 17.54 22.40 10.78
N ALA A 140 17.69 23.17 11.85
CA ALA A 140 17.33 22.88 13.24
C ALA A 140 15.88 22.44 13.50
N SER A 141 15.70 21.65 14.57
CA SER A 141 14.47 20.98 15.00
C SER A 141 13.30 21.92 15.34
N PRO A 142 12.09 21.59 14.84
CA PRO A 142 10.84 22.06 15.43
C PRO A 142 9.92 20.90 15.88
N ARG A 143 8.87 21.26 16.63
CA ARG A 143 7.97 20.38 17.40
C ARG A 143 7.02 19.59 16.48
N VAL A 144 6.88 18.30 16.77
CA VAL A 144 6.16 17.32 15.94
C VAL A 144 4.64 17.59 15.89
N GLN A 145 4.14 18.02 14.73
CA GLN A 145 2.72 18.11 14.45
C GLN A 145 2.14 16.76 14.00
N GLU A 146 0.86 16.55 14.28
CA GLU A 146 0.07 15.37 13.89
C GLU A 146 0.28 15.03 12.39
N CYS A 147 0.80 13.84 12.10
CA CYS A 147 1.04 13.41 10.72
C CYS A 147 -0.28 13.47 9.93
N ASP A 148 -0.30 14.15 8.77
CA ASP A 148 -1.49 14.22 7.90
C ASP A 148 -2.06 12.81 7.72
N ARG A 149 -3.29 12.61 8.24
CA ARG A 149 -3.94 11.29 8.32
C ARG A 149 -3.99 10.60 6.95
N ARG A 150 -4.10 11.37 5.86
CA ARG A 150 -4.08 10.82 4.50
C ARG A 150 -2.70 10.31 4.10
N SER A 151 -1.66 11.09 4.37
CA SER A 151 -0.28 10.70 4.10
C SER A 151 0.15 9.51 4.94
N LEU A 152 -0.24 9.46 6.21
CA LEU A 152 -0.08 8.30 7.09
C LEU A 152 -0.78 7.06 6.52
N ALA A 153 -2.07 7.16 6.20
CA ALA A 153 -2.84 6.04 5.66
C ALA A 153 -2.24 5.55 4.33
N ARG A 154 -1.89 6.45 3.42
CA ARG A 154 -1.23 6.10 2.15
C ARG A 154 0.08 5.35 2.39
N PHE A 155 0.90 5.84 3.31
CA PHE A 155 2.17 5.19 3.65
C PHE A 155 1.95 3.79 4.22
N LEU A 156 1.09 3.65 5.23
CA LEU A 156 0.84 2.37 5.89
C LEU A 156 0.18 1.35 4.95
N VAL A 157 -0.77 1.79 4.11
CA VAL A 157 -1.37 0.94 3.07
C VAL A 157 -0.34 0.51 2.05
N GLY A 158 0.55 1.40 1.60
CA GLY A 158 1.66 1.05 0.71
C GLY A 158 2.65 0.08 1.34
N LEU A 159 2.88 0.21 2.66
CA LEU A 159 3.81 -0.65 3.40
C LEU A 159 3.34 -2.11 3.48
N VAL A 160 2.02 -2.34 3.53
CA VAL A 160 1.43 -3.70 3.55
C VAL A 160 0.86 -4.14 2.20
N ALA A 161 1.00 -3.32 1.16
CA ALA A 161 0.49 -3.63 -0.17
C ALA A 161 1.19 -4.87 -0.73
N GLY A 162 0.40 -5.88 -1.08
CA GLY A 162 0.92 -7.14 -1.64
C GLY A 162 1.53 -8.09 -0.62
N MET A 163 1.34 -7.87 0.68
CA MET A 163 1.72 -8.84 1.70
C MET A 163 0.96 -10.16 1.50
N PRO A 164 1.64 -11.31 1.63
CA PRO A 164 1.08 -12.62 1.29
C PRO A 164 0.15 -13.19 2.38
N SER A 165 0.03 -12.54 3.54
CA SER A 165 -1.04 -12.84 4.51
C SER A 165 -1.20 -11.69 5.53
N GLY A 166 -2.31 -11.71 6.28
CA GLY A 166 -2.54 -10.78 7.38
C GLY A 166 -1.47 -10.86 8.48
N ALA A 167 -0.86 -12.03 8.71
CA ALA A 167 0.25 -12.19 9.64
C ALA A 167 1.49 -11.37 9.20
N HIS A 168 1.81 -11.37 7.90
CA HIS A 168 2.90 -10.55 7.37
C HIS A 168 2.62 -9.06 7.58
N SER A 169 1.42 -8.62 7.21
CA SER A 169 0.97 -7.24 7.42
C SER A 169 1.03 -6.82 8.89
N LEU A 170 0.60 -7.69 9.81
CA LEU A 170 0.64 -7.42 11.24
C LEU A 170 2.08 -7.26 11.74
N ALA A 171 2.99 -8.18 11.40
CA ALA A 171 4.40 -8.07 11.81
C ALA A 171 5.03 -6.74 11.35
N VAL A 172 4.77 -6.36 10.11
CA VAL A 172 5.26 -5.08 9.53
C VAL A 172 4.63 -3.88 10.23
N LEU A 173 3.32 -3.89 10.50
CA LEU A 173 2.64 -2.78 11.18
C LEU A 173 3.06 -2.65 12.65
N ARG A 174 3.32 -3.74 13.37
CA ARG A 174 3.90 -3.71 14.72
C ARG A 174 5.33 -3.17 14.70
N GLY A 175 6.11 -3.52 13.68
CA GLY A 175 7.41 -2.91 13.40
C GLY A 175 7.31 -1.40 13.17
N ALA A 176 6.34 -0.97 12.36
CA ALA A 176 6.07 0.43 12.08
C ALA A 176 5.71 1.22 13.35
N GLN A 177 4.87 0.66 14.24
CA GLN A 177 4.58 1.28 15.54
C GLN A 177 5.86 1.51 16.37
N ALA A 178 6.77 0.53 16.41
CA ALA A 178 8.05 0.68 17.10
C ALA A 178 8.98 1.71 16.43
N GLY A 179 8.92 1.83 15.09
CA GLY A 179 9.60 2.89 14.35
C GLY A 179 9.09 4.27 14.77
N PHE A 180 7.78 4.48 14.83
CA PHE A 180 7.19 5.73 15.30
C PHE A 180 7.62 6.05 16.74
N SER A 181 7.61 5.06 17.63
CA SER A 181 8.02 5.27 19.03
C SER A 181 9.46 5.74 19.18
N ARG A 182 10.38 5.32 18.29
CA ARG A 182 11.76 5.84 18.26
C ARG A 182 11.86 7.33 17.93
N HIS A 183 10.82 7.90 17.32
CA HIS A 183 10.73 9.31 16.97
C HIS A 183 9.78 10.09 17.89
N GLY A 184 9.44 9.56 19.06
CA GLY A 184 8.52 10.21 19.99
C GLY A 184 7.08 10.28 19.48
N LEU A 185 6.70 9.38 18.56
CA LEU A 185 5.37 9.29 17.98
C LEU A 185 4.70 7.97 18.38
N HIS A 186 3.39 8.00 18.58
CA HIS A 186 2.58 6.80 18.80
C HIS A 186 1.63 6.59 17.64
N LEU A 187 1.90 5.54 16.86
CA LEU A 187 0.95 4.99 15.91
C LEU A 187 -0.10 4.15 16.65
N LEU A 188 -1.32 4.67 16.68
CA LEU A 188 -2.50 3.98 17.17
C LEU A 188 -3.13 3.21 16.01
N LEU A 189 -3.20 1.90 16.16
CA LEU A 189 -3.97 1.02 15.28
C LEU A 189 -5.25 0.61 16.05
N PRO A 190 -6.34 0.23 15.36
CA PRO A 190 -7.46 -0.41 16.05
C PRO A 190 -6.96 -1.61 16.83
N GLY A 191 -7.67 -2.02 17.90
CA GLY A 191 -7.22 -3.06 18.81
C GLY A 191 -7.11 -4.45 18.16
N ARG A 192 -7.88 -5.42 18.66
CA ARG A 192 -7.99 -6.81 18.18
C ARG A 192 -7.63 -7.04 16.69
N PRO A 193 -6.38 -7.44 16.35
CA PRO A 193 -5.91 -7.62 14.98
C PRO A 193 -6.65 -8.69 14.20
N GLU A 194 -7.17 -9.71 14.89
CA GLU A 194 -8.04 -10.74 14.32
C GLU A 194 -9.35 -10.18 13.73
N ARG A 195 -9.67 -8.93 14.06
CA ARG A 195 -10.83 -8.22 13.53
C ARG A 195 -10.49 -7.18 12.46
N TRP A 196 -9.24 -7.08 12.04
CA TRP A 196 -8.87 -6.10 11.03
C TRP A 196 -9.40 -6.52 9.65
N SER A 197 -9.69 -5.53 8.82
CA SER A 197 -10.10 -5.68 7.43
C SER A 197 -9.53 -4.52 6.63
N GLY A 198 -9.43 -4.66 5.31
CA GLY A 198 -8.80 -3.67 4.43
C GLY A 198 -7.49 -4.16 3.82
N PRO A 199 -6.67 -3.24 3.27
CA PRO A 199 -5.44 -3.57 2.57
C PRO A 199 -4.49 -4.39 3.45
N GLY A 200 -3.91 -5.44 2.88
CA GLY A 200 -3.00 -6.36 3.59
C GLY A 200 -3.70 -7.34 4.55
N PHE A 201 -5.02 -7.24 4.72
CA PHE A 201 -5.85 -8.14 5.55
C PHE A 201 -7.08 -8.65 4.79
N THR A 202 -7.01 -8.65 3.46
CA THR A 202 -7.99 -9.32 2.60
C THR A 202 -7.70 -10.82 2.57
N ASP A 203 -8.77 -11.60 2.43
CA ASP A 203 -8.69 -13.06 2.28
C ASP A 203 -9.53 -13.47 1.05
N PRO A 204 -8.89 -13.98 -0.03
CA PRO A 204 -7.45 -14.22 -0.16
C PRO A 204 -6.63 -12.92 -0.26
N PRO A 205 -5.32 -12.97 0.08
CA PRO A 205 -4.42 -11.84 -0.10
C PRO A 205 -4.13 -11.59 -1.59
N PHE A 206 -3.98 -10.31 -1.98
CA PHE A 206 -3.71 -9.95 -3.37
C PHE A 206 -2.24 -10.15 -3.77
N THR A 207 -1.89 -11.39 -4.12
CA THR A 207 -0.55 -11.80 -4.57
C THR A 207 -0.43 -11.86 -6.09
N SER A 208 0.79 -12.05 -6.60
CA SER A 208 1.02 -12.25 -8.04
C SER A 208 0.33 -13.50 -8.58
N ALA A 209 0.28 -14.58 -7.80
CA ALA A 209 -0.43 -15.81 -8.15
C ALA A 209 -1.95 -15.59 -8.28
N VAL A 210 -2.55 -14.83 -7.34
CA VAL A 210 -3.96 -14.46 -7.42
C VAL A 210 -4.24 -13.56 -8.62
N ALA A 211 -3.35 -12.62 -8.93
CA ALA A 211 -3.51 -11.79 -10.13
C ALA A 211 -3.41 -12.59 -11.43
N GLU A 212 -2.49 -13.57 -11.52
CA GLU A 212 -2.40 -14.51 -12.64
C GLU A 212 -3.68 -15.36 -12.77
N GLN A 213 -4.21 -15.84 -11.66
CA GLN A 213 -5.45 -16.59 -11.61
C GLN A 213 -6.64 -15.76 -12.12
N ILE A 214 -6.72 -14.49 -11.74
CA ILE A 214 -7.73 -13.56 -12.28
C ILE A 214 -7.54 -13.36 -13.78
N ARG A 215 -6.31 -13.11 -14.24
CA ARG A 215 -6.00 -12.91 -15.67
C ARG A 215 -6.36 -14.11 -16.54
N SER A 216 -6.12 -15.32 -16.05
CA SER A 216 -6.36 -16.56 -16.80
C SER A 216 -7.83 -16.99 -16.81
N ARG A 217 -8.65 -16.51 -15.88
CA ARG A 217 -10.04 -16.99 -15.70
C ARG A 217 -11.11 -15.93 -15.93
N VAL A 218 -10.79 -14.64 -15.89
CA VAL A 218 -11.78 -13.58 -16.08
C VAL A 218 -11.60 -12.93 -17.44
N VAL A 219 -12.56 -13.20 -18.34
CA VAL A 219 -12.56 -12.66 -19.70
C VAL A 219 -12.83 -11.15 -19.71
N ASP A 220 -13.73 -10.68 -18.85
CA ASP A 220 -14.13 -9.28 -18.84
C ASP A 220 -13.16 -8.40 -18.02
N PRO A 221 -12.49 -7.40 -18.64
CA PRO A 221 -11.50 -6.57 -17.95
C PRO A 221 -12.07 -5.79 -16.77
N VAL A 222 -13.33 -5.36 -16.82
CA VAL A 222 -13.97 -4.61 -15.74
C VAL A 222 -14.29 -5.52 -14.56
N HIS A 223 -14.68 -6.77 -14.82
CA HIS A 223 -14.90 -7.77 -13.76
C HIS A 223 -13.57 -8.13 -13.09
N ALA A 224 -12.52 -8.33 -13.89
CA ALA A 224 -11.17 -8.62 -13.41
C ALA A 224 -10.62 -7.45 -12.57
N GLY A 225 -10.81 -6.21 -13.05
CA GLY A 225 -10.44 -5.00 -12.33
C GLY A 225 -11.23 -4.79 -11.04
N ALA A 226 -12.53 -5.11 -11.02
CA ALA A 226 -13.35 -4.99 -9.81
C ALA A 226 -12.88 -5.96 -8.71
N LEU A 227 -12.57 -7.20 -9.09
CA LEU A 227 -12.00 -8.20 -8.17
C LEU A 227 -10.61 -7.79 -7.67
N ALA A 228 -9.72 -7.32 -8.55
CA ALA A 228 -8.43 -6.78 -8.16
C ALA A 228 -8.56 -5.58 -7.20
N ALA A 229 -9.47 -4.65 -7.48
CA ALA A 229 -9.71 -3.48 -6.63
C ALA A 229 -10.23 -3.89 -5.24
N LEU A 230 -11.13 -4.88 -5.15
CA LEU A 230 -11.58 -5.44 -3.88
C LEU A 230 -10.40 -5.99 -3.07
N LEU A 231 -9.56 -6.82 -3.67
CA LEU A 231 -8.46 -7.48 -2.97
C LEU A 231 -7.33 -6.51 -2.57
N VAL A 232 -7.10 -5.46 -3.37
CA VAL A 232 -6.12 -4.39 -3.06
C VAL A 232 -6.60 -3.48 -1.94
N THR A 233 -7.87 -3.09 -1.98
CA THR A 233 -8.38 -2.02 -1.10
C THR A 233 -9.13 -2.53 0.12
N GLY A 234 -9.69 -3.73 0.04
CA GLY A 234 -10.65 -4.27 1.00
C GLY A 234 -11.90 -3.42 1.18
N MET A 235 -12.21 -2.52 0.22
CA MET A 235 -13.41 -1.68 0.29
C MET A 235 -14.66 -2.51 -0.03
N PRO A 236 -15.79 -2.25 0.66
CA PRO A 236 -17.04 -2.94 0.37
C PRO A 236 -17.52 -2.62 -1.05
N PRO A 237 -18.26 -3.54 -1.71
CA PRO A 237 -18.76 -3.38 -3.08
C PRO A 237 -19.49 -2.06 -3.34
N ALA A 238 -20.27 -1.58 -2.36
CA ALA A 238 -21.00 -0.31 -2.46
C ALA A 238 -20.07 0.89 -2.65
N LEU A 239 -18.92 0.93 -1.96
CA LEU A 239 -17.94 2.01 -2.12
C LEU A 239 -17.11 1.85 -3.38
N LEU A 240 -16.75 0.61 -3.74
CA LEU A 240 -16.08 0.33 -5.02
C LEU A 240 -16.92 0.76 -6.22
N GLY A 241 -18.25 0.62 -6.15
CA GLY A 241 -19.18 1.01 -7.21
C GLY A 241 -19.21 2.51 -7.48
N LEU A 242 -18.76 3.34 -6.53
CA LEU A 242 -18.63 4.79 -6.69
C LEU A 242 -17.32 5.21 -7.36
N THR A 243 -16.42 4.27 -7.61
CA THR A 243 -15.12 4.54 -8.23
C THR A 243 -15.30 4.99 -9.68
N ARG A 244 -14.72 6.14 -10.02
CA ARG A 244 -14.69 6.71 -11.36
C ARG A 244 -13.36 6.51 -12.06
N LEU A 245 -13.31 6.75 -13.36
CA LEU A 245 -12.08 6.68 -14.16
C LEU A 245 -10.98 7.59 -13.60
N SER A 246 -11.33 8.78 -13.11
CA SER A 246 -10.42 9.76 -12.49
C SER A 246 -9.86 9.32 -11.13
N ASN A 247 -10.46 8.32 -10.49
CA ASN A 247 -9.98 7.79 -9.22
C ASN A 247 -8.77 6.88 -9.37
N LEU A 248 -8.55 6.28 -10.54
CA LEU A 248 -7.37 5.50 -10.82
C LEU A 248 -6.33 6.40 -11.49
N ALA A 249 -5.08 6.36 -11.00
CA ALA A 249 -3.96 7.10 -11.61
C ALA A 249 -3.62 6.53 -13.00
N PRO A 250 -3.19 7.33 -14.00
CA PRO A 250 -2.98 6.87 -15.38
C PRO A 250 -2.14 5.59 -15.52
N ASP A 251 -1.12 5.43 -14.69
CA ASP A 251 -0.23 4.25 -14.63
C ASP A 251 -0.81 3.06 -13.83
N ALA A 252 -2.04 3.18 -13.36
CA ALA A 252 -2.76 2.25 -12.50
C ALA A 252 -2.03 1.92 -11.18
N ALA A 253 -1.01 2.70 -10.78
CA ALA A 253 -0.23 2.43 -9.58
C ALA A 253 -0.94 2.90 -8.30
N THR A 254 -1.96 3.75 -8.42
CA THR A 254 -2.71 4.31 -7.30
C THR A 254 -4.20 4.32 -7.62
N LEU A 255 -5.01 3.79 -6.71
CA LEU A 255 -6.46 3.89 -6.72
C LEU A 255 -6.91 4.76 -5.55
N SER A 256 -7.63 5.84 -5.80
CA SER A 256 -8.18 6.71 -4.76
C SER A 256 -9.62 6.31 -4.42
N SER A 257 -10.00 6.27 -3.13
CA SER A 257 -11.41 6.16 -2.75
C SER A 257 -12.21 7.41 -3.13
N TYR A 258 -13.52 7.22 -3.36
CA TYR A 258 -14.49 8.29 -3.60
C TYR A 258 -15.17 8.70 -2.27
N LEU A 259 -14.66 9.76 -1.63
CA LEU A 259 -15.26 10.52 -0.49
C LEU A 259 -15.57 9.73 0.82
N PRO A 260 -15.73 10.41 1.97
CA PRO A 260 -15.30 11.78 2.28
C PRO A 260 -13.81 11.88 2.63
N PHE A 261 -13.13 10.77 2.90
CA PHE A 261 -11.67 10.72 3.10
C PHE A 261 -11.03 10.03 1.91
N ARG A 262 -10.50 10.82 0.97
CA ARG A 262 -9.78 10.27 -0.19
C ARG A 262 -8.51 9.59 0.29
N ILE A 263 -8.57 8.27 0.38
CA ILE A 263 -7.44 7.39 0.70
C ILE A 263 -6.88 6.89 -0.62
N ASP A 264 -5.56 6.94 -0.74
CA ASP A 264 -4.86 6.46 -1.93
C ASP A 264 -4.28 5.09 -1.61
N TYR A 265 -4.79 4.08 -2.30
CA TYR A 265 -4.36 2.69 -2.21
C TYR A 265 -3.24 2.44 -3.21
N SER A 266 -2.12 1.89 -2.75
CA SER A 266 -1.04 1.48 -3.63
C SER A 266 -1.41 0.17 -4.30
N VAL A 267 -1.38 0.15 -5.63
CA VAL A 267 -1.64 -1.06 -6.43
C VAL A 267 -0.30 -1.77 -6.67
N PRO A 268 -0.16 -3.03 -6.20
CA PRO A 268 1.02 -3.84 -6.49
C PRO A 268 1.23 -3.99 -8.00
N ALA A 269 2.49 -4.10 -8.44
CA ALA A 269 2.83 -4.12 -9.86
C ALA A 269 2.06 -5.16 -10.67
N TRP A 270 1.83 -6.35 -10.09
CA TRP A 270 1.13 -7.47 -10.70
C TRP A 270 -0.39 -7.30 -10.86
N GLY A 271 -1.00 -6.24 -10.32
CA GLY A 271 -2.42 -5.93 -10.51
C GLY A 271 -2.69 -4.67 -11.31
N ARG A 272 -1.64 -3.96 -11.76
CA ARG A 272 -1.79 -2.69 -12.47
C ARG A 272 -2.36 -2.89 -13.87
N ASP A 273 -1.96 -3.96 -14.53
CA ASP A 273 -2.48 -4.38 -15.84
C ASP A 273 -3.98 -4.69 -15.79
N LEU A 274 -4.44 -5.40 -14.76
CA LEU A 274 -5.86 -5.67 -14.52
C LEU A 274 -6.69 -4.38 -14.42
N LEU A 275 -6.22 -3.42 -13.61
CA LEU A 275 -6.92 -2.13 -13.44
C LEU A 275 -6.77 -1.22 -14.67
N ALA A 276 -5.64 -1.27 -15.37
CA ALA A 276 -5.45 -0.53 -16.62
C ALA A 276 -6.39 -1.05 -17.72
N ALA A 277 -6.51 -2.37 -17.87
CA ALA A 277 -7.43 -3.00 -18.81
C ALA A 277 -8.89 -2.65 -18.48
N ALA A 278 -9.26 -2.67 -17.20
CA ALA A 278 -10.57 -2.23 -16.73
C ALA A 278 -10.87 -0.78 -17.14
N ARG A 279 -9.90 0.14 -16.96
CA ARG A 279 -10.05 1.53 -17.38
C ARG A 279 -10.30 1.65 -18.88
N VAL A 280 -9.49 0.99 -19.70
CA VAL A 280 -9.62 1.07 -21.17
C VAL A 280 -11.00 0.57 -21.60
N SER A 281 -11.44 -0.57 -21.06
CA SER A 281 -12.77 -1.12 -21.33
C SER A 281 -13.90 -0.18 -20.88
N ALA A 282 -13.82 0.36 -19.66
CA ALA A 282 -14.84 1.25 -19.11
C ALA A 282 -14.92 2.60 -19.86
N ALA A 283 -13.78 3.19 -20.22
CA ALA A 283 -13.73 4.44 -20.99
C ALA A 283 -14.31 4.27 -22.40
N GLY A 284 -14.18 3.09 -23.01
CA GLY A 284 -14.81 2.79 -24.30
C GLY A 284 -16.34 2.71 -24.24
N GLN A 285 -16.90 2.34 -23.08
CA GLN A 285 -18.35 2.24 -22.88
C GLN A 285 -18.99 3.56 -22.41
N HIS A 286 -18.23 4.37 -21.66
CA HIS A 286 -18.70 5.65 -21.10
C HIS A 286 -17.67 6.76 -21.36
N PRO A 287 -17.86 7.59 -22.41
CA PRO A 287 -16.97 8.72 -22.64
C PRO A 287 -17.06 9.73 -21.48
N GLY A 288 -15.91 10.18 -20.97
CA GLY A 288 -15.80 11.13 -19.86
C GLY A 288 -15.33 10.49 -18.54
N ASP A 289 -15.67 11.08 -17.39
CA ASP A 289 -15.34 10.54 -16.06
C ASP A 289 -16.42 9.56 -15.57
N GLY A 290 -16.65 8.51 -16.36
CA GLY A 290 -17.63 7.46 -16.08
C GLY A 290 -17.23 6.54 -14.92
N ALA A 291 -18.15 5.64 -14.57
CA ALA A 291 -17.90 4.61 -13.56
C ALA A 291 -16.82 3.63 -14.04
N LEU A 292 -15.84 3.33 -13.17
CA LEU A 292 -14.73 2.43 -13.50
C LEU A 292 -15.11 0.96 -13.26
N LEU A 293 -15.78 0.66 -12.15
CA LEU A 293 -15.93 -0.72 -11.65
C LEU A 293 -17.37 -1.19 -11.50
N SER A 294 -18.35 -0.29 -11.60
CA SER A 294 -19.76 -0.56 -11.26
C SER A 294 -20.33 -1.79 -11.98
N ARG A 295 -19.99 -1.98 -13.26
CA ARG A 295 -20.41 -3.12 -14.07
C ARG A 295 -19.85 -4.45 -13.57
N GLY A 296 -18.59 -4.48 -13.13
CA GLY A 296 -17.94 -5.67 -12.57
C GLY A 296 -18.37 -5.99 -11.14
N ILE A 297 -19.10 -5.07 -10.49
CA ILE A 297 -19.61 -5.27 -9.13
C ILE A 297 -21.03 -5.83 -9.16
N GLY A 298 -21.89 -5.27 -10.02
CA GLY A 298 -23.30 -5.61 -10.08
C GLY A 298 -24.13 -4.99 -8.94
N ARG A 299 -25.45 -5.26 -8.95
CA ARG A 299 -26.37 -4.84 -7.88
C ARG A 299 -26.07 -5.58 -6.56
N ALA A 300 -25.42 -4.90 -5.63
CA ALA A 300 -25.02 -5.40 -4.30
C ALA A 300 -23.85 -6.40 -4.29
N GLY A 301 -23.02 -6.45 -5.35
CA GLY A 301 -21.78 -7.22 -5.35
C GLY A 301 -21.91 -8.68 -5.82
N GLN A 302 -23.05 -9.07 -6.38
CA GLN A 302 -23.27 -10.43 -6.90
C GLN A 302 -22.34 -10.79 -8.06
N ILE A 303 -22.12 -9.88 -9.03
CA ILE A 303 -21.21 -10.16 -10.16
C ILE A 303 -19.78 -10.34 -9.63
N LEU A 304 -19.40 -9.56 -8.63
CA LEU A 304 -18.10 -9.66 -7.97
C LEU A 304 -17.94 -11.02 -7.26
N ALA A 305 -18.99 -11.46 -6.55
CA ALA A 305 -19.00 -12.76 -5.88
C ALA A 305 -18.93 -13.92 -6.88
N ASP A 306 -19.72 -13.87 -7.95
CA ASP A 306 -19.73 -14.88 -9.02
C ASP A 306 -18.37 -14.94 -9.73
N THR A 307 -17.76 -13.78 -10.00
CA THR A 307 -16.43 -13.67 -10.61
C THR A 307 -15.36 -14.29 -9.70
N ALA A 308 -15.43 -14.03 -8.39
CA ALA A 308 -14.51 -14.62 -7.43
C ALA A 308 -14.68 -16.15 -7.34
N GLN A 309 -15.93 -16.64 -7.32
CA GLN A 309 -16.23 -18.07 -7.34
C GLN A 309 -15.70 -18.73 -8.62
N HIS A 310 -15.87 -18.10 -9.78
CA HIS A 310 -15.30 -18.58 -11.05
C HIS A 310 -13.77 -18.63 -11.02
N CYS A 311 -13.15 -17.68 -10.32
CA CYS A 311 -11.73 -17.70 -10.04
C CYS A 311 -11.34 -18.70 -8.95
N GLU A 312 -12.26 -19.47 -8.36
CA GLU A 312 -12.01 -20.33 -7.17
C GLU A 312 -11.43 -19.56 -5.96
N LEU A 313 -11.71 -18.26 -5.87
CA LEU A 313 -11.33 -17.42 -4.74
C LEU A 313 -12.47 -17.38 -3.73
N ARG A 314 -12.19 -17.81 -2.50
CA ARG A 314 -13.16 -17.73 -1.40
C ARG A 314 -13.08 -16.35 -0.76
N LEU A 315 -13.98 -15.46 -1.13
CA LEU A 315 -14.10 -14.17 -0.47
C LEU A 315 -14.78 -14.33 0.88
N GLU A 316 -14.20 -13.74 1.91
CA GLU A 316 -14.85 -13.67 3.21
C GLU A 316 -16.15 -12.84 3.12
N PRO A 317 -17.28 -13.31 3.70
CA PRO A 317 -18.55 -12.57 3.65
C PRO A 317 -18.45 -11.13 4.15
N ALA A 318 -17.57 -10.88 5.12
CA ALA A 318 -17.31 -9.55 5.67
C ALA A 318 -16.70 -8.56 4.65
N MET A 319 -16.10 -9.05 3.56
CA MET A 319 -15.61 -8.21 2.47
C MET A 319 -16.73 -7.69 1.58
N LEU A 320 -17.87 -8.40 1.55
CA LEU A 320 -19.05 -8.03 0.77
C LEU A 320 -20.08 -7.26 1.61
N ALA A 321 -20.04 -7.42 2.93
CA ALA A 321 -20.97 -6.76 3.85
C ALA A 321 -20.61 -5.28 4.11
N PRO A 322 -21.61 -4.38 4.23
CA PRO A 322 -21.39 -3.01 4.70
C PRO A 322 -21.08 -2.97 6.21
N GLY A 323 -20.38 -1.92 6.66
CA GLY A 323 -20.33 -1.54 8.08
C GLY A 323 -19.06 -1.88 8.86
N ARG A 324 -18.06 -2.53 8.25
CA ARG A 324 -16.75 -2.73 8.89
C ARG A 324 -15.77 -1.65 8.44
N GLU A 325 -15.41 -0.74 9.34
CA GLU A 325 -14.35 0.22 9.05
C GLU A 325 -13.00 -0.50 8.97
N SER A 326 -12.31 -0.33 7.84
CA SER A 326 -10.99 -0.90 7.64
C SER A 326 -9.94 -0.31 8.59
N TRP A 327 -8.91 -1.09 8.92
CA TRP A 327 -7.94 -0.72 9.96
C TRP A 327 -7.21 0.60 9.65
N HIS A 328 -6.91 0.85 8.37
CA HIS A 328 -6.18 2.03 7.92
C HIS A 328 -7.00 3.32 8.02
N VAL A 329 -8.33 3.21 7.98
CA VAL A 329 -9.24 4.34 8.24
C VAL A 329 -9.19 4.72 9.71
N GLN A 330 -8.96 3.76 10.60
CA GLN A 330 -8.89 3.96 12.05
C GLN A 330 -7.48 4.29 12.57
N ALA A 331 -6.44 4.10 11.76
CA ALA A 331 -5.07 4.43 12.12
C ALA A 331 -4.90 5.93 12.43
N ARG A 332 -4.21 6.25 13.53
CA ARG A 332 -3.88 7.62 13.96
C ARG A 332 -2.43 7.70 14.41
N CYS A 333 -1.82 8.87 14.30
CA CYS A 333 -0.51 9.13 14.87
C CYS A 333 -0.61 10.34 15.80
N ARG A 334 -0.15 10.20 17.04
CA ARG A 334 -0.07 11.29 18.01
C ARG A 334 1.37 11.47 18.50
N ALA A 335 1.74 12.68 18.90
CA ALA A 335 2.97 12.89 19.65
C ALA A 335 2.90 12.13 20.98
N GLY A 336 4.04 11.61 21.45
CA GLY A 336 4.17 11.13 22.82
C GLY A 336 3.98 12.28 23.81
N GLU A 337 3.29 12.00 24.91
CA GLU A 337 3.35 12.91 26.05
C GLU A 337 4.82 13.01 26.49
N PRO A 338 5.33 14.23 26.75
CA PRO A 338 6.62 14.34 27.40
C PRO A 338 6.55 13.57 28.73
N PRO A 339 7.61 12.85 29.14
CA PRO A 339 7.62 12.21 30.44
C PRO A 339 7.28 13.27 31.50
N GLN A 340 6.23 13.01 32.30
CA GLN A 340 5.96 13.81 33.49
C GLN A 340 7.20 13.71 34.37
N ALA A 341 7.86 14.85 34.59
CA ALA A 341 9.04 14.99 35.43
C ALA A 341 8.69 14.82 36.90
#